data_AF-A3TJ73-F1
#
_entry.id   AF-A3TJ73-F1
#
_cell.length_a   1.000
_cell.length_b   1.000
_cell.length_c   1.000
_cell.angle_alpha   90.00
_cell.angle_beta   90.00
_cell.angle_gamma   90.00
#
_symmetry.space_group_name_H-M   'P 1'
#
loop_
_entity.id
_entity.type
_entity.pdbx_description
1 polymer ?
#
loop_
_entity_poly.entity_id
_entity_poly.type
_entity_poly.pdbx_seq_one_letter_code
_entity_poly.pdbx_strand_id
1 'polypeptide(L)'
;MLMIKVVTTAAAIALAATVASAPAAIAAPDTACQRAGIETLKSLGLFSTVARDGLPISLAVGAGVTPRATTDVASLPDPLPLSVVLADHRAGDESLFIYPWC
;
A
#
# COMPACT_ATOMS: atom_id res chain seq x y z
N MET A 1 68.85 20.20 -13.26
CA MET A 1 68.29 21.55 -13.50
C MET A 1 66.94 21.36 -14.16
N LEU A 2 65.93 22.08 -13.63
CA LEU A 2 64.55 22.25 -14.10
C LEU A 2 63.48 21.18 -13.79
N MET A 3 62.62 21.53 -12.82
CA MET A 3 61.25 21.02 -12.63
C MET A 3 60.34 21.46 -13.78
N ILE A 4 59.42 20.58 -14.21
CA ILE A 4 58.11 20.98 -14.72
C ILE A 4 57.04 20.07 -14.10
N LYS A 5 56.26 20.63 -13.18
CA LYS A 5 54.98 20.08 -12.73
C LYS A 5 53.94 20.40 -13.81
N VAL A 6 53.19 19.39 -14.23
CA VAL A 6 51.86 19.61 -14.81
C VAL A 6 50.86 18.80 -13.98
N VAL A 7 49.99 19.54 -13.31
CA VAL A 7 48.81 19.09 -12.60
C VAL A 7 47.64 19.30 -13.55
N THR A 8 46.91 18.25 -13.91
CA THR A 8 45.55 18.24 -14.49
C THR A 8 45.16 16.76 -14.63
N THR A 9 44.01 16.22 -14.27
CA THR A 9 42.70 16.72 -13.83
C THR A 9 41.96 15.48 -13.33
N ALA A 10 41.27 15.58 -12.19
CA ALA A 10 40.27 14.59 -11.80
C ALA A 10 39.11 14.63 -12.81
N ALA A 11 38.75 13.49 -13.38
CA ALA A 11 37.47 13.30 -14.04
C ALA A 11 36.83 12.05 -13.43
N ALA A 12 36.02 12.29 -12.39
CA ALA A 12 35.12 11.29 -11.84
C ALA A 12 34.15 10.85 -12.93
N ILE A 13 34.20 9.58 -13.31
CA ILE A 13 33.20 8.98 -14.18
C ILE A 13 31.97 8.79 -13.30
N ALA A 14 31.09 9.78 -13.30
CA ALA A 14 29.75 9.65 -12.77
C ALA A 14 29.01 8.64 -13.65
N LEU A 15 28.89 7.41 -13.13
CA LEU A 15 28.07 6.37 -13.74
C LEU A 15 26.61 6.81 -13.55
N ALA A 16 26.09 7.55 -14.53
CA ALA A 16 24.68 7.87 -14.64
C ALA A 16 23.91 6.56 -14.87
N ALA A 17 23.55 5.90 -13.78
CA ALA A 17 22.54 4.85 -13.79
C ALA A 17 21.20 5.53 -14.12
N THR A 18 20.91 5.62 -15.41
CA THR A 18 19.56 5.85 -15.90
C THR A 18 18.72 4.64 -15.51
N VAL A 19 18.17 4.67 -14.29
CA VAL A 19 17.06 3.81 -13.91
C VAL A 19 15.90 4.14 -14.84
N ALA A 20 15.77 3.37 -15.91
CA ALA A 20 14.57 3.35 -16.71
C ALA A 20 13.44 2.88 -15.78
N SER A 21 12.70 3.82 -15.23
CA SER A 21 11.48 3.54 -14.48
C SER A 21 10.49 2.86 -15.42
N ALA A 22 10.43 1.54 -15.37
CA ALA A 22 9.34 0.80 -15.99
C ALA A 22 8.02 1.38 -15.41
N PRO A 23 6.99 1.63 -16.24
CA PRO A 23 5.72 2.08 -15.71
C PRO A 23 5.22 1.01 -14.73
N ALA A 24 4.89 1.41 -13.50
CA ALA A 24 4.24 0.52 -12.56
C ALA A 24 2.98 -0.02 -13.25
N ALA A 25 2.92 -1.33 -13.47
CA ALA A 25 1.72 -1.95 -13.99
C ALA A 25 0.60 -1.67 -12.98
N ILE A 26 -0.38 -0.87 -13.38
CA ILE A 26 -1.57 -0.65 -12.56
C ILE A 26 -2.31 -1.99 -12.60
N ALA A 27 -2.21 -2.75 -11.51
CA ALA A 27 -2.95 -3.99 -11.36
C ALA A 27 -4.44 -3.69 -11.58
N ALA A 28 -5.12 -4.56 -12.32
CA ALA A 28 -6.56 -4.43 -12.50
C ALA A 28 -7.24 -4.48 -11.12
N PRO A 29 -8.30 -3.69 -10.88
CA PRO A 29 -8.96 -3.69 -9.58
C PRO A 29 -9.47 -5.09 -9.19
N ASP A 30 -9.19 -5.51 -7.97
CA ASP A 30 -9.70 -6.77 -7.45
C ASP A 30 -11.16 -6.63 -7.00
N THR A 31 -12.06 -6.81 -7.96
CA THR A 31 -13.52 -6.77 -7.69
C THR A 31 -14.03 -8.01 -6.97
N ALA A 32 -13.29 -9.12 -6.99
CA ALA A 32 -13.66 -10.33 -6.28
C ALA A 32 -13.42 -10.16 -4.78
N CYS A 33 -12.22 -9.69 -4.41
CA CYS A 33 -11.87 -9.35 -3.04
C CYS A 33 -12.80 -8.26 -2.48
N GLN A 34 -13.07 -7.20 -3.26
CA GLN A 34 -14.03 -6.17 -2.85
C GLN A 34 -15.42 -6.74 -2.56
N ARG A 35 -15.93 -7.62 -3.41
CA ARG A 35 -17.26 -8.24 -3.20
C ARG A 35 -17.26 -9.13 -1.97
N ALA A 36 -16.22 -9.94 -1.78
CA ALA A 36 -16.07 -10.80 -0.60
C ALA A 36 -16.00 -9.99 0.71
N GLY A 37 -15.30 -8.86 0.70
CA GLY A 37 -15.28 -7.92 1.83
C GLY A 37 -16.65 -7.33 2.14
N ILE A 38 -17.39 -6.89 1.12
CA ILE A 38 -18.77 -6.40 1.28
C ILE A 38 -19.67 -7.49 1.88
N GLU A 39 -19.60 -8.72 1.37
CA GLU A 39 -20.41 -9.82 1.88
C GLU A 39 -20.03 -10.19 3.32
N THR A 40 -18.75 -10.15 3.68
CA THR A 40 -18.29 -10.34 5.07
C THR A 40 -18.85 -9.27 6.00
N LEU A 41 -18.79 -8.00 5.60
CA LEU A 41 -19.39 -6.91 6.37
C LEU A 41 -20.90 -7.08 6.54
N LYS A 42 -21.60 -7.58 5.51
CA LYS A 42 -23.04 -7.88 5.59
C LYS A 42 -23.33 -9.06 6.50
N SER A 43 -22.57 -10.15 6.41
CA SER A 43 -22.79 -11.35 7.23
C SER A 43 -22.57 -11.09 8.72
N LEU A 44 -21.68 -10.15 9.05
CA LEU A 44 -21.45 -9.68 10.42
C LEU A 44 -22.47 -8.62 10.88
N GLY A 45 -23.40 -8.19 10.01
CA GLY A 45 -24.33 -7.10 10.30
C GLY A 45 -23.67 -5.73 10.42
N LEU A 46 -22.43 -5.58 9.96
CA LEU A 46 -21.61 -4.39 10.13
C LEU A 46 -21.69 -3.41 8.97
N PHE A 47 -22.16 -3.83 7.79
CA PHE A 47 -22.10 -3.01 6.57
C PHE A 47 -22.69 -1.61 6.74
N SER A 48 -23.90 -1.48 7.29
CA SER A 48 -24.54 -0.17 7.51
C SER A 48 -23.82 0.67 8.57
N THR A 49 -23.29 0.04 9.62
CA THR A 49 -22.51 0.73 10.67
C THR A 49 -21.22 1.28 10.08
N VAL A 50 -20.46 0.46 9.33
CA VAL A 50 -19.22 0.88 8.69
C VAL A 50 -19.46 1.96 7.62
N ALA A 51 -20.58 1.89 6.90
CA ALA A 51 -20.95 2.91 5.93
C ALA A 51 -21.17 4.29 6.57
N ARG A 52 -21.67 4.34 7.81
CA ARG A 52 -21.95 5.59 8.53
C ARG A 52 -20.77 6.07 9.37
N ASP A 53 -20.15 5.15 10.10
CA ASP A 53 -19.24 5.45 11.20
C ASP A 53 -17.79 5.02 10.89
N GLY A 54 -17.57 4.26 9.81
CA GLY A 54 -16.27 3.64 9.49
C GLY A 54 -16.04 2.30 10.20
N LEU A 55 -14.94 1.62 9.83
CA LEU A 55 -14.51 0.34 10.38
C LEU A 55 -13.38 0.57 11.39
N PRO A 56 -13.60 0.36 12.70
CA PRO A 56 -12.51 0.39 13.66
C PRO A 56 -11.44 -0.65 13.30
N ILE A 57 -10.17 -0.26 13.34
CA ILE A 57 -9.07 -1.18 12.97
C ILE A 57 -9.05 -2.40 13.90
N SER A 58 -9.35 -2.20 15.19
CA SER A 58 -9.48 -3.29 16.17
C SER A 58 -10.59 -4.30 15.81
N LEU A 59 -11.69 -3.83 15.24
CA LEU A 59 -12.79 -4.68 14.80
C LEU A 59 -12.38 -5.49 13.55
N ALA A 60 -11.67 -4.87 12.61
CA ALA A 60 -11.11 -5.56 11.45
C ALA A 60 -10.16 -6.70 11.88
N VAL A 61 -9.25 -6.42 12.82
CA VAL A 61 -8.34 -7.43 13.39
C VAL A 61 -9.11 -8.54 14.10
N GLY A 62 -10.15 -8.20 14.85
CA GLY A 62 -11.06 -9.19 15.45
C GLY A 62 -11.76 -10.09 14.44
N ALA A 63 -11.95 -9.63 13.20
CA ALA A 63 -12.50 -10.41 12.09
C ALA A 63 -11.43 -11.21 11.30
N GLY A 64 -10.18 -11.23 11.77
CA GLY A 64 -9.08 -12.00 11.17
C GLY A 64 -8.25 -11.22 10.14
N VAL A 65 -8.48 -9.92 9.99
CA VAL A 65 -7.68 -9.05 9.10
C VAL A 65 -6.34 -8.73 9.78
N THR A 66 -5.25 -8.79 9.03
CA THR A 66 -3.91 -8.48 9.57
C THR A 66 -3.24 -7.38 8.76
N PRO A 67 -2.69 -6.31 9.36
CA PRO A 67 -1.90 -5.33 8.61
C PRO A 67 -0.70 -5.99 7.95
N ARG A 68 -0.36 -5.60 6.72
CA ARG A 68 0.91 -6.02 6.11
C ARG A 68 2.08 -5.41 6.86
N ALA A 69 3.24 -6.06 6.82
CA ALA A 69 4.46 -5.57 7.48
C ALA A 69 4.90 -4.17 7.01
N THR A 70 4.51 -3.78 5.79
CA THR A 70 4.79 -2.46 5.20
C THR A 70 3.76 -1.39 5.56
N THR A 71 2.69 -1.74 6.26
CA THR A 71 1.59 -0.83 6.57
C THR A 71 1.86 -0.08 7.86
N ASP A 72 2.01 1.25 7.77
CA ASP A 72 2.05 2.12 8.94
C ASP A 72 0.63 2.37 9.47
N VAL A 73 0.16 1.47 10.32
CA VAL A 73 -1.19 1.51 10.92
C VAL A 73 -1.43 2.81 11.71
N ALA A 74 -0.39 3.36 12.33
CA ALA A 74 -0.51 4.58 13.13
C ALA A 74 -0.80 5.83 12.28
N SER A 75 -0.51 5.78 10.98
CA SER A 75 -0.81 6.85 10.02
C SER A 75 -2.24 6.79 9.47
N LEU A 76 -2.97 5.70 9.70
CA LEU A 76 -4.29 5.48 9.12
C LEU A 76 -5.39 6.13 9.97
N PRO A 77 -6.49 6.58 9.35
CA PRO A 77 -7.67 6.98 10.10
C PRO A 77 -8.27 5.78 10.84
N ASP A 78 -8.63 5.98 12.10
CA ASP A 78 -9.38 4.99 12.89
C ASP A 78 -10.58 5.69 13.54
N PRO A 79 -11.82 5.31 13.16
CA PRO A 79 -12.20 4.23 12.24
C PRO A 79 -11.90 4.51 10.75
N LEU A 80 -11.59 3.46 10.01
CA LEU A 80 -11.34 3.50 8.56
C LEU A 80 -12.64 3.85 7.80
N PRO A 81 -12.69 4.93 6.99
CA PRO A 81 -13.86 5.22 6.18
C PRO A 81 -14.19 4.08 5.21
N LEU A 82 -15.48 3.84 4.93
CA LEU A 82 -15.88 2.78 4.00
C LEU A 82 -15.21 2.92 2.62
N SER A 83 -14.98 4.15 2.14
CA SER A 83 -14.26 4.38 0.89
C SER A 83 -12.82 3.86 0.91
N VAL A 84 -12.12 4.00 2.04
CA VAL A 84 -10.76 3.48 2.25
C VAL A 84 -10.80 1.95 2.30
N VAL A 85 -11.73 1.38 3.07
CA VAL A 85 -11.90 -0.08 3.15
C VAL A 85 -12.15 -0.68 1.76
N LEU A 86 -13.06 -0.11 0.98
CA LEU A 86 -13.38 -0.59 -0.35
C LEU A 86 -12.26 -0.37 -1.37
N ALA A 87 -11.48 0.70 -1.23
CA ALA A 87 -10.30 0.94 -2.04
C ALA A 87 -9.20 -0.08 -1.73
N ASP A 88 -9.02 -0.40 -0.45
CA ASP A 88 -8.01 -1.37 0.00
C ASP A 88 -8.32 -2.78 -0.50
N HIS A 89 -9.58 -3.23 -0.44
CA HIS A 89 -9.98 -4.50 -1.04
C HIS A 89 -9.76 -4.53 -2.56
N ARG A 90 -9.98 -3.40 -3.25
CA ARG A 90 -9.71 -3.31 -4.71
C ARG A 90 -8.24 -3.37 -5.05
N ALA A 91 -7.35 -3.08 -4.09
CA ALA A 91 -5.91 -3.18 -4.29
C ALA A 91 -5.42 -4.63 -4.30
N GLY A 92 -6.21 -5.61 -3.81
CA GLY A 92 -5.87 -7.03 -3.86
C GLY A 92 -4.55 -7.31 -3.16
N ASP A 93 -3.54 -7.79 -3.88
CA ASP A 93 -2.20 -8.05 -3.35
C ASP A 93 -1.47 -6.78 -2.83
N GLU A 94 -1.84 -5.61 -3.36
CA GLU A 94 -1.27 -4.30 -2.98
C GLU A 94 -2.05 -3.61 -1.84
N SER A 95 -2.99 -4.32 -1.21
CA SER A 95 -3.74 -3.85 -0.04
C SER A 95 -2.83 -3.57 1.15
N LEU A 96 -3.23 -2.63 2.00
CA LEU A 96 -2.62 -2.34 3.29
C LEU A 96 -2.85 -3.49 4.29
N PHE A 97 -3.92 -4.25 4.12
CA PHE A 97 -4.28 -5.36 5.01
C PHE A 97 -4.40 -6.68 4.26
N ILE A 98 -3.98 -7.76 4.91
CA ILE A 98 -4.25 -9.13 4.48
C ILE A 98 -5.65 -9.50 4.97
N TYR A 99 -6.54 -9.77 4.03
CA TYR A 99 -7.91 -10.20 4.28
C TYR A 99 -8.00 -11.72 4.14
N PRO A 100 -8.63 -12.48 5.04
CA PRO A 100 -8.71 -13.95 4.93
C PRO A 100 -9.73 -14.47 3.90
N TRP A 101 -10.54 -13.58 3.33
CA TRP A 101 -11.48 -13.85 2.23
C TRP A 101 -10.91 -13.41 0.86
N CYS A 102 -9.69 -12.89 0.90
CA CYS A 102 -8.78 -12.68 -0.21
C CYS A 102 -7.44 -13.30 0.25
#